data_AF-A0A382MX35-F1
#
_entry.id   AF-A0A382MX35-F1
#
_cell.length_a   1.000
_cell.length_b   1.000
_cell.length_c   1.000
_cell.angle_alpha   90.00
_cell.angle_beta   90.00
_cell.angle_gamma   90.00
#
_symmetry.space_group_name_H-M   'P 1'
#
loop_
_entity.id
_entity.type
_entity.pdbx_description
1 polymer ?
#
loop_
_entity_poly.entity_id
_entity_poly.type
_entity_poly.pdbx_seq_one_letter_code
_entity_poly.pdbx_strand_id
1 'polypeptide(L)'
;MTKKTKKNIKIKNSKKLGKLPIWNLSDLYDSPNNKNIKSDLDFIHNSTMNFEKIYEGKIASLKAQSLFKAIEKLQVINEKIDRLMSYAY
;
A
#
# COMPACT_ATOMS: atom_id res chain seq x y z
N MET A 1 54.41 -14.21 -42.71
CA MET A 1 52.99 -14.58 -42.94
C MET A 1 52.66 -15.67 -41.92
N THR A 2 51.70 -15.60 -40.99
CA THR A 2 50.47 -14.80 -40.85
C THR A 2 50.01 -14.80 -39.37
N LYS A 3 49.90 -13.57 -38.82
CA LYS A 3 48.84 -13.01 -37.96
C LYS A 3 48.32 -13.81 -36.74
N LYS A 4 48.72 -13.33 -35.55
CA LYS A 4 47.91 -13.35 -34.31
C LYS A 4 46.53 -12.71 -34.58
N THR A 5 45.44 -13.37 -34.19
CA THR A 5 44.10 -12.75 -34.15
C THR A 5 43.56 -12.78 -32.72
N LYS A 6 43.50 -11.58 -32.15
CA LYS A 6 42.82 -11.24 -30.90
C LYS A 6 41.31 -11.45 -31.03
N LYS A 7 40.73 -11.98 -29.95
CA LYS A 7 39.45 -11.60 -29.31
C LYS A 7 38.23 -11.39 -30.21
N ASN A 8 37.15 -12.11 -29.92
CA ASN A 8 35.85 -11.49 -29.64
C ASN A 8 34.85 -12.55 -29.16
N ILE A 9 34.82 -12.77 -27.84
CA ILE A 9 33.66 -13.34 -27.18
C ILE A 9 32.54 -12.31 -27.39
N LYS A 10 31.66 -12.55 -28.36
CA LYS A 10 30.43 -11.78 -28.54
C LYS A 10 29.56 -12.07 -27.32
N ILE A 11 29.63 -11.21 -26.31
CA ILE A 11 28.63 -11.11 -25.26
C ILE A 11 27.33 -10.78 -25.99
N LYS A 12 26.45 -11.77 -26.10
CA LYS A 12 25.15 -11.65 -26.75
C LYS A 12 24.38 -10.57 -26.00
N ASN A 13 24.23 -9.41 -26.64
CA ASN A 13 23.50 -8.26 -26.14
C ASN A 13 22.22 -8.71 -25.43
N SER A 14 22.07 -8.26 -24.18
CA SER A 14 20.84 -8.33 -23.41
C SER A 14 19.67 -7.99 -24.33
N LYS A 15 18.71 -8.91 -24.44
CA LYS A 15 17.42 -8.64 -25.09
C LYS A 15 16.92 -7.31 -24.54
N LYS A 16 16.73 -6.28 -25.39
CA LYS A 16 16.05 -5.04 -24.99
C LYS A 16 14.67 -5.45 -24.48
N LEU A 17 14.46 -5.42 -23.17
CA LEU A 17 13.24 -5.91 -22.48
C LEU A 17 11.98 -5.07 -22.78
N GLY A 18 11.98 -4.25 -23.83
CA GLY A 18 10.89 -3.33 -24.14
C GLY A 18 10.71 -2.25 -23.06
N LYS A 19 9.58 -1.55 -23.10
CA LYS A 19 9.11 -0.73 -21.97
C LYS A 19 8.45 -1.67 -20.97
N LEU A 20 8.77 -1.50 -19.69
CA LEU A 20 8.10 -2.24 -18.63
C LEU A 20 6.61 -1.80 -18.55
N PRO A 21 5.69 -2.73 -18.29
CA PRO A 21 4.32 -2.37 -17.99
C PRO A 21 4.28 -1.54 -16.70
N ILE A 22 3.33 -0.61 -16.64
CA ILE A 22 3.06 0.21 -15.45
C ILE A 22 1.75 -0.31 -14.85
N TRP A 23 1.73 -0.53 -13.54
CA TRP A 23 0.50 -0.89 -12.83
C TRP A 23 -0.47 0.29 -12.85
N ASN A 24 -1.70 0.05 -13.29
CA ASN A 24 -2.76 1.05 -13.18
C ASN A 24 -3.31 1.03 -11.75
N LEU A 25 -3.12 2.12 -11.02
CA LEU A 25 -3.58 2.28 -9.63
C LEU A 25 -4.84 3.16 -9.51
N SER A 26 -5.48 3.50 -10.63
CA SER A 26 -6.68 4.35 -10.65
C SER A 26 -7.84 3.80 -9.82
N ASP A 27 -7.91 2.48 -9.67
CA ASP A 27 -8.94 1.81 -8.84
C ASP A 27 -8.80 2.15 -7.35
N LEU A 28 -7.60 2.55 -6.90
CA LEU A 28 -7.35 3.03 -5.55
C LEU A 28 -7.53 4.54 -5.46
N TYR A 29 -6.75 5.29 -6.25
CA TYR A 29 -6.84 6.73 -6.38
C TYR A 29 -6.43 7.17 -7.80
N ASP A 30 -7.18 8.10 -8.38
CA ASP A 30 -6.91 8.59 -9.75
C ASP A 30 -5.52 9.22 -9.95
N SER A 31 -4.95 9.84 -8.91
CA SER A 31 -3.63 10.49 -8.95
C SER A 31 -3.09 10.79 -7.54
N PRO A 32 -1.80 11.10 -7.38
CA PRO A 32 -1.21 11.45 -6.08
C PRO A 32 -1.81 12.71 -5.43
N ASN A 33 -2.47 13.57 -6.22
CA ASN A 33 -3.13 14.78 -5.76
C ASN A 33 -4.65 14.61 -5.60
N ASN A 34 -5.15 13.37 -5.63
CA ASN A 34 -6.56 13.09 -5.44
C ASN A 34 -7.01 13.55 -4.04
N LYS A 35 -8.10 14.32 -3.98
CA LYS A 35 -8.69 14.81 -2.72
C LYS A 35 -9.11 13.67 -1.78
N ASN A 36 -9.43 12.50 -2.33
CA ASN A 36 -9.79 11.31 -1.56
C ASN A 36 -8.65 10.83 -0.66
N ILE A 37 -7.38 11.02 -1.05
CA ILE A 37 -6.21 10.69 -0.23
C ILE A 37 -6.26 11.50 1.08
N LYS A 38 -6.48 12.81 0.97
CA LYS A 38 -6.58 13.69 2.13
C LYS A 38 -7.78 13.33 3.01
N SER A 39 -8.93 13.05 2.39
CA SER A 39 -10.12 12.62 3.11
C SER A 39 -9.91 11.32 3.90
N ASP A 40 -9.23 10.33 3.31
CA ASP A 40 -8.95 9.07 4.01
C ASP A 40 -7.92 9.28 5.13
N LEU A 41 -6.89 10.09 4.92
CA LEU A 41 -5.93 10.45 5.97
C LEU A 41 -6.60 11.09 7.18
N ASP A 42 -7.49 12.06 6.93
CA ASP A 42 -8.22 12.74 7.99
C ASP A 42 -9.20 11.79 8.70
N PHE A 43 -9.85 10.88 7.95
CA PHE A 43 -10.68 9.83 8.52
C PHE A 43 -9.88 8.89 9.43
N ILE A 44 -8.73 8.39 8.97
CA ILE A 44 -7.86 7.48 9.72
C ILE A 44 -7.40 8.16 11.01
N HIS A 45 -6.93 9.40 10.92
CA HIS A 45 -6.44 10.14 12.09
C HIS A 45 -7.53 10.28 13.16
N ASN A 46 -8.71 10.77 12.78
CA ASN A 46 -9.80 10.99 13.72
C ASN A 46 -10.36 9.68 14.28
N SER A 47 -10.52 8.66 13.44
CA SER A 47 -11.10 7.38 13.83
C SER A 47 -10.18 6.62 14.78
N THR A 48 -8.87 6.61 14.52
CA THR A 48 -7.89 5.96 15.39
C THR A 48 -7.80 6.64 16.75
N MET A 49 -7.74 7.97 16.80
CA MET A 49 -7.76 8.71 18.08
C MET A 49 -9.02 8.42 18.90
N ASN A 50 -10.18 8.35 18.25
CA ASN A 50 -11.43 8.03 18.93
C ASN A 50 -11.47 6.57 19.40
N PHE A 51 -10.96 5.65 18.58
CA PHE A 51 -10.89 4.24 18.90
C PHE A 51 -10.03 3.99 20.14
N GLU A 52 -8.84 4.56 20.17
CA GLU A 52 -7.91 4.51 21.31
C GLU A 52 -8.60 5.00 22.59
N LYS A 53 -9.15 6.22 22.61
CA LYS A 53 -9.84 6.79 23.78
C LYS A 53 -10.94 5.89 24.35
N ILE A 54 -11.68 5.22 23.47
CA ILE A 54 -12.81 4.37 23.85
C ILE A 54 -12.34 3.01 24.37
N TYR A 55 -11.35 2.39 23.74
CA TYR A 55 -11.07 0.96 23.90
C TYR A 55 -9.72 0.63 24.56
N GLU A 56 -8.76 1.55 24.60
CA GLU A 56 -7.46 1.34 25.23
C GLU A 56 -7.61 0.93 26.69
N GLY A 57 -6.95 -0.17 27.09
CA GLY A 57 -7.02 -0.74 28.44
C GLY A 57 -8.39 -1.30 28.86
N LYS A 58 -9.43 -1.20 28.02
CA LYS A 58 -10.82 -1.53 28.36
C LYS A 58 -11.35 -2.77 27.65
N ILE A 59 -10.58 -3.37 26.73
CA ILE A 59 -11.01 -4.52 25.92
C ILE A 59 -11.49 -5.70 26.78
N ALA A 60 -10.77 -6.04 27.84
CA ALA A 60 -11.09 -7.19 28.68
C ALA A 60 -12.42 -7.04 29.46
N SER A 61 -12.92 -5.83 29.64
CA SER A 61 -14.19 -5.57 30.33
C SER A 61 -15.39 -5.44 29.38
N LEU A 62 -15.17 -5.53 28.06
CA LEU A 62 -16.25 -5.44 27.07
C LEU A 62 -17.10 -6.72 27.06
N LYS A 63 -18.42 -6.53 26.97
CA LYS A 63 -19.35 -7.61 26.64
C LYS A 63 -19.25 -7.96 25.15
N ALA A 64 -19.66 -9.18 24.79
CA ALA A 64 -19.57 -9.71 23.43
C ALA A 64 -20.06 -8.73 22.34
N GLN A 65 -21.24 -8.11 22.51
CA GLN A 65 -21.76 -7.14 21.53
C GLN A 65 -20.88 -5.90 21.36
N SER A 66 -20.29 -5.41 22.45
CA SER A 66 -19.41 -4.24 22.40
C SER A 66 -18.06 -4.56 21.80
N LEU A 67 -17.54 -5.78 22.04
CA LEU A 67 -16.33 -6.29 21.40
C LEU A 67 -16.53 -6.46 19.89
N PHE A 68 -17.67 -7.03 19.47
CA PHE A 68 -18.02 -7.14 18.06
C PHE A 68 -18.01 -5.77 17.37
N LYS A 69 -18.67 -4.76 17.96
CA LYS A 69 -18.64 -3.38 17.45
C LYS A 69 -17.23 -2.78 17.41
N ALA A 70 -16.36 -3.13 18.35
CA ALA A 70 -14.97 -2.68 18.35
C ALA A 70 -14.22 -3.29 17.16
N ILE A 71 -14.41 -4.59 16.89
CA ILE A 71 -13.80 -5.28 15.75
C ILE A 71 -14.28 -4.69 14.43
N GLU A 72 -15.59 -4.48 14.25
CA GLU A 72 -16.13 -3.86 13.03
C GLU A 72 -15.52 -2.47 12.78
N LYS A 73 -15.42 -1.64 13.83
CA LYS A 73 -14.79 -0.32 13.72
C LYS A 73 -13.32 -0.42 13.32
N LEU A 74 -12.57 -1.35 13.90
CA LEU A 74 -11.17 -1.56 13.57
C LEU A 74 -10.99 -2.00 12.12
N GLN A 75 -11.88 -2.87 11.62
CA GLN A 75 -11.87 -3.30 10.22
C GLN A 75 -12.06 -2.13 9.26
N VAL A 76 -13.04 -1.25 9.51
CA VAL A 76 -13.27 -0.07 8.67
C VAL A 76 -12.04 0.86 8.66
N ILE A 77 -11.36 1.03 9.80
CA ILE A 77 -10.13 1.82 9.86
C ILE A 77 -9.02 1.16 9.04
N ASN A 78 -8.83 -0.16 9.21
CA ASN A 78 -7.79 -0.90 8.50
C ASN A 78 -7.99 -0.90 7.00
N GLU A 79 -9.22 -1.08 6.49
CA GLU A 79 -9.50 -1.01 5.05
C GLU A 79 -9.03 0.30 4.42
N LYS A 80 -9.17 1.42 5.14
CA LYS A 80 -8.70 2.74 4.69
C LYS A 80 -7.18 2.84 4.71
N ILE A 81 -6.54 2.33 5.77
CA ILE A 81 -5.08 2.29 5.88
C ILE A 81 -4.50 1.42 4.76
N ASP A 82 -5.05 0.23 4.55
CA ASP A 82 -4.57 -0.75 3.58
C ASP A 82 -4.72 -0.22 2.14
N ARG A 83 -5.85 0.44 1.84
CA ARG A 83 -6.04 1.13 0.55
C ARG A 83 -4.97 2.19 0.31
N LEU A 84 -4.69 3.01 1.32
CA LEU A 84 -3.71 4.08 1.22
C LEU A 84 -2.28 3.53 1.06
N MET A 85 -1.91 2.53 1.87
CA MET A 85 -0.60 1.90 1.79
C MET A 85 -0.39 1.17 0.45
N SER A 86 -1.43 0.52 -0.08
CA SER A 86 -1.37 -0.15 -1.38
C SER A 86 -1.12 0.80 -2.54
N TYR A 87 -1.53 2.07 -2.41
CA TYR A 87 -1.28 3.10 -3.41
C TYR A 87 0.11 3.76 -3.28
N ALA A 88 0.63 3.83 -2.05
CA ALA A 88 1.91 4.48 -1.76
C ALA A 88 3.15 3.61 -2.02
N TYR A 89 2.94 2.30 -2.21
CA TYR A 89 4.01 1.31 -2.45
C TYR A 89 4.54 1.37 -3.89
#